data_AF-A0A364VAG2-F1
#
_entry.id   AF-A0A364VAG2-F1
#
_cell.length_a   1.000
_cell.length_b   1.000
_cell.length_c   1.000
_cell.angle_alpha   90.00
_cell.angle_beta   90.00
_cell.angle_gamma   90.00
#
_symmetry.space_group_name_H-M   'P 1'
#
loop_
_entity.id
_entity.type
_entity.pdbx_description
1 polymer ?
#
loop_
_entity_poly.entity_id
_entity_poly.type
_entity_poly.pdbx_seq_one_letter_code
_entity_poly.pdbx_strand_id
1 'polypeptide(L)'
;MTQQQPQSPAKRSQRIHGAGAFDIRNVIGALLGIYGVVLLISYFLLSPGTDMTTGQAKDASYNLWTGLALALAAIVFFIWTKVDPIKIVEPAPGEAVQAQERA
;
A
#
# COMPACT_ATOMS: atom_id res chain seq x y z
N MET A 1 -60.28 4.30 11.06
CA MET A 1 -59.08 4.73 11.81
C MET A 1 -58.16 3.53 11.93
N THR A 2 -57.23 3.36 11.00
CA THR A 2 -56.19 2.33 11.12
C THR A 2 -54.87 3.08 11.20
N GLN A 3 -54.30 3.05 12.39
CA GLN A 3 -53.12 3.80 12.81
C GLN A 3 -51.92 3.43 11.93
N GLN A 4 -51.36 4.39 11.20
CA GLN A 4 -50.02 4.24 10.62
C GLN A 4 -49.01 4.38 11.77
N GLN A 5 -48.34 3.28 12.11
CA GLN A 5 -47.23 3.30 13.05
C GLN A 5 -46.01 3.96 12.39
N PRO A 6 -45.38 4.99 13.00
CA PRO A 6 -44.16 5.57 12.49
C PRO A 6 -43.03 4.54 12.64
N GLN A 7 -42.57 3.98 11.52
CA GLN A 7 -41.40 3.12 11.49
C GLN A 7 -40.19 3.95 11.93
N SER A 8 -39.70 3.69 13.15
CA SER A 8 -38.52 4.36 13.68
C SER A 8 -37.32 4.13 12.74
N PRO A 9 -36.49 5.15 12.46
CA PRO A 9 -35.32 4.97 11.62
C PRO A 9 -34.34 4.06 12.36
N ALA A 10 -34.38 2.76 12.04
CA ALA A 10 -33.36 1.81 12.47
C ALA A 10 -32.01 2.41 12.07
N LYS A 11 -31.17 2.68 13.08
CA LYS A 11 -29.83 3.25 12.95
C LYS A 11 -29.02 2.36 12.00
N ARG A 12 -29.03 2.70 10.71
CA ARG A 12 -28.47 1.89 9.63
C ARG A 12 -26.96 1.99 9.74
N SER A 13 -26.34 0.97 10.34
CA SER A 13 -24.89 0.85 10.48
C SER A 13 -24.25 0.82 9.10
N GLN A 14 -23.75 1.97 8.65
CA GLN A 14 -22.84 2.11 7.51
C GLN A 14 -21.67 1.12 7.72
N ARG A 15 -21.58 0.07 6.88
CA ARG A 15 -20.45 -0.86 6.93
C ARG A 15 -19.26 -0.18 6.25
N ILE A 16 -18.38 0.39 7.06
CA ILE A 16 -17.07 0.87 6.59
C ILE A 16 -16.21 -0.37 6.30
N HIS A 17 -15.92 -0.66 5.04
CA HIS A 17 -14.87 -1.61 4.67
C HIS A 17 -13.60 -0.83 4.30
N GLY A 18 -12.49 -1.10 4.99
CA GLY A 18 -11.20 -0.56 4.58
C GLY A 18 -10.76 -1.17 3.25
N ALA A 19 -10.11 -0.38 2.39
CA ALA A 19 -9.39 -0.87 1.21
C ALA A 19 -8.13 -1.65 1.64
N GLY A 20 -8.28 -2.65 2.51
CA GLY A 20 -7.27 -2.99 3.51
C GLY A 20 -5.95 -3.57 2.99
N ALA A 21 -5.89 -3.99 1.72
CA ALA A 21 -4.69 -4.60 1.13
C ALA A 21 -4.21 -3.95 -0.18
N PHE A 22 -5.06 -3.19 -0.88
CA PHE A 22 -4.77 -2.57 -2.18
C PHE A 22 -4.50 -1.05 -2.08
N ASP A 23 -3.92 -0.61 -0.96
CA ASP A 23 -3.38 0.75 -0.87
C ASP A 23 -2.07 0.82 -1.70
N ILE A 24 -1.98 1.81 -2.59
CA ILE A 24 -0.79 2.06 -3.43
C ILE A 24 0.48 2.24 -2.58
N ARG A 25 0.36 2.78 -1.36
CA ARG A 25 1.49 2.96 -0.44
C ARG A 25 2.05 1.63 0.03
N ASN A 26 1.18 0.63 0.23
CA ASN A 26 1.59 -0.72 0.62
C ASN A 26 2.28 -1.44 -0.55
N VAL A 27 1.78 -1.24 -1.79
CA VAL A 27 2.41 -1.78 -3.01
C VAL A 27 3.78 -1.15 -3.24
N ILE A 28 3.89 0.18 -3.19
CA ILE A 28 5.17 0.90 -3.33
C ILE A 28 6.15 0.46 -2.24
N GLY A 29 5.71 0.44 -0.97
CA GLY A 29 6.53 0.00 0.15
C GLY A 29 7.05 -1.43 -0.01
N ALA A 30 6.20 -2.36 -0.45
CA ALA A 30 6.60 -3.75 -0.70
C ALA A 30 7.61 -3.86 -1.85
N LEU A 31 7.38 -3.17 -2.97
CA LEU A 31 8.30 -3.18 -4.11
C LEU A 31 9.67 -2.62 -3.74
N LEU A 32 9.71 -1.47 -3.05
CA LEU A 32 10.96 -0.88 -2.56
C LEU A 32 11.65 -1.80 -1.56
N GLY A 33 10.91 -2.41 -0.63
CA GLY A 33 11.44 -3.32 0.37
C GLY A 33 12.05 -4.59 -0.25
N ILE A 34 11.32 -5.24 -1.17
CA ILE A 34 11.81 -6.43 -1.88
C ILE A 34 13.08 -6.08 -2.66
N TYR A 35 13.07 -4.98 -3.42
CA TYR A 35 14.24 -4.58 -4.19
C TYR A 35 15.42 -4.22 -3.28
N GLY A 36 15.19 -3.50 -2.19
CA GLY A 36 16.22 -3.19 -1.18
C GLY A 36 16.85 -4.45 -0.58
N VAL A 37 16.03 -5.43 -0.20
CA VAL A 37 16.51 -6.73 0.30
C VAL A 37 17.35 -7.46 -0.76
N VAL A 38 16.92 -7.48 -2.03
CA VAL A 38 17.68 -8.08 -3.13
C VAL A 38 19.05 -7.41 -3.29
N LEU A 39 19.13 -6.08 -3.19
CA LEU A 39 20.42 -5.38 -3.27
C LEU A 39 21.32 -5.66 -2.08
N LEU A 40 20.77 -5.73 -0.86
CA LEU A 40 21.54 -6.10 0.33
C LEU A 40 22.07 -7.53 0.21
N ILE A 41 21.25 -8.48 -0.25
CA ILE A 41 21.68 -9.86 -0.56
C ILE A 41 22.78 -9.84 -1.61
N SER A 42 22.62 -9.04 -2.68
CA SER A 42 23.63 -8.93 -3.73
C SER A 42 24.95 -8.35 -3.22
N TYR A 43 24.94 -7.47 -2.22
CA TYR A 43 26.17 -6.95 -1.62
C TYR A 43 26.88 -7.99 -0.75
N PHE A 44 26.11 -8.72 0.09
CA PHE A 44 26.71 -9.65 1.06
C PHE A 44 27.05 -11.01 0.48
N LEU A 45 26.28 -11.51 -0.50
CA LEU A 45 26.36 -12.90 -0.96
C LEU A 45 26.80 -13.06 -2.42
N LEU A 46 26.77 -12.01 -3.24
CA LEU A 46 27.14 -12.08 -4.66
C LEU A 46 28.42 -11.30 -4.93
N SER A 47 29.23 -11.79 -5.88
CA SER A 47 30.38 -11.06 -6.39
C SER A 47 29.89 -9.95 -7.35
N PRO A 48 30.42 -8.71 -7.24
CA PRO A 48 30.01 -7.57 -8.08
C PRO A 48 30.46 -7.69 -9.55
N GLY A 49 31.16 -8.77 -9.90
CA GLY A 49 31.71 -8.99 -11.23
C GLY A 49 32.97 -8.16 -11.48
N THR A 50 33.40 -8.14 -12.74
CA THR A 50 34.62 -7.46 -13.18
C THR A 50 34.30 -6.25 -14.05
N ASP A 51 35.09 -5.20 -13.90
CA ASP A 51 35.09 -4.04 -14.76
C ASP A 51 35.80 -4.40 -16.08
N MET A 52 35.13 -4.21 -17.20
CA MET A 52 35.66 -4.57 -18.53
C MET A 52 36.77 -3.64 -19.02
N THR A 53 36.92 -2.46 -18.40
CA THR A 53 37.93 -1.46 -18.76
C THR A 53 39.22 -1.66 -17.98
N THR A 54 39.12 -1.98 -16.69
CA THR A 54 40.28 -2.12 -15.78
C THR A 54 40.64 -3.58 -15.49
N GLY A 55 39.74 -4.52 -15.77
CA GLY A 55 39.87 -5.94 -15.42
C GLY A 55 39.76 -6.22 -13.92
N GLN A 56 39.50 -5.21 -13.08
CA GLN A 56 39.41 -5.34 -11.63
C GLN A 56 37.99 -5.69 -11.18
N ALA A 57 37.84 -6.14 -9.94
CA ALA A 57 36.52 -6.32 -9.35
C ALA A 57 35.79 -4.96 -9.26
N LYS A 58 34.50 -4.94 -9.60
CA LYS A 58 33.67 -3.74 -9.42
C LYS A 58 33.47 -3.49 -7.92
N ASP A 59 33.38 -2.23 -7.52
CA ASP A 59 32.99 -1.89 -6.16
C ASP A 59 31.51 -2.23 -5.94
N ALA A 60 31.20 -3.12 -4.99
CA ALA A 60 29.82 -3.53 -4.67
C ALA A 60 29.07 -2.50 -3.81
N SER A 61 29.74 -1.48 -3.27
CA SER A 61 29.20 -0.56 -2.26
C SER A 61 27.93 0.17 -2.72
N TYR A 62 27.72 0.32 -4.03
CA TYR A 62 26.48 0.89 -4.58
C TYR A 62 25.24 0.07 -4.19
N ASN A 63 25.34 -1.26 -4.15
CA ASN A 63 24.24 -2.13 -3.74
C ASN A 63 23.90 -1.94 -2.26
N LEU A 64 24.92 -1.78 -1.40
CA LEU A 64 24.73 -1.57 0.04
C LEU A 64 23.99 -0.25 0.30
N TRP A 65 24.52 0.86 -0.21
CA TRP A 65 23.93 2.19 0.04
C TRP A 65 22.54 2.32 -0.58
N THR A 66 22.36 1.85 -1.82
CA THR A 66 21.05 1.86 -2.48
C THR A 66 20.06 0.95 -1.75
N GLY A 67 20.49 -0.26 -1.36
CA GLY A 67 19.67 -1.21 -0.62
C GLY A 67 19.20 -0.66 0.73
N LEU A 68 20.10 -0.01 1.49
CA LEU A 68 19.76 0.65 2.75
C LEU A 68 18.77 1.80 2.55
N ALA A 69 18.99 2.67 1.55
CA ALA A 69 18.07 3.77 1.25
C ALA A 69 16.66 3.26 0.90
N LEU A 70 16.56 2.20 0.09
CA LEU A 70 15.29 1.56 -0.26
C LEU A 70 14.62 0.89 0.94
N ALA A 71 15.38 0.22 1.81
CA ALA A 71 14.83 -0.39 3.03
C ALA A 71 14.26 0.68 3.97
N LEU A 72 14.97 1.79 4.16
CA LEU A 72 14.49 2.93 4.94
C LEU A 72 13.23 3.54 4.32
N ALA A 73 13.22 3.76 3.01
CA ALA A 73 12.03 4.27 2.31
C ALA A 73 10.83 3.32 2.46
N ALA A 74 11.03 2.00 2.33
CA ALA A 74 9.97 1.01 2.53
C ALA A 74 9.36 1.08 3.94
N ILE A 75 10.21 1.20 4.98
CA ILE A 75 9.77 1.37 6.37
C ILE A 75 8.91 2.64 6.51
N VAL A 76 9.35 3.76 5.92
CA VAL A 76 8.57 5.02 5.93
C VAL A 76 7.20 4.84 5.29
N PHE A 77 7.13 4.18 4.13
CA PHE A 77 5.85 3.92 3.45
C PHE A 77 4.91 3.06 4.30
N PHE A 78 5.42 2.00 4.93
CA PHE A 78 4.61 1.13 5.79
C PHE A 78 4.14 1.83 7.07
N ILE A 79 4.99 2.69 7.66
CA ILE A 79 4.58 3.51 8.80
C ILE A 79 3.47 4.48 8.37
N TRP A 80 3.60 5.11 7.20
CA TRP A 80 2.58 6.03 6.70
C TRP A 80 1.23 5.33 6.49
N THR A 81 1.20 4.11 5.92
CA THR A 81 -0.07 3.36 5.80
C THR A 81 -0.74 3.09 7.14
N LYS A 82 0.03 2.95 8.23
CA LYS A 82 -0.52 2.76 9.58
C LYS A 82 -1.04 4.06 10.18
N VAL A 83 -0.38 5.18 9.89
CA VAL A 83 -0.77 6.52 10.38
C VAL A 83 -2.00 7.05 9.67
N ASP A 84 -2.13 6.82 8.36
CA ASP A 84 -3.19 7.37 7.52
C ASP A 84 -3.85 6.29 6.64
N PRO A 85 -4.72 5.43 7.20
CA PRO A 85 -5.34 4.35 6.47
C PRO A 85 -6.50 4.84 5.58
N ILE A 86 -6.54 4.39 4.31
CA ILE A 86 -7.63 4.69 3.38
C ILE A 86 -8.92 3.98 3.81
N LYS A 87 -10.00 4.76 4.02
CA LYS A 87 -11.33 4.27 4.39
C LYS A 87 -12.26 4.40 3.19
N ILE A 88 -12.83 3.28 2.73
CA ILE A 88 -13.89 3.31 1.71
C ILE A 88 -15.23 3.28 2.46
N VAL A 89 -16.11 4.20 2.11
CA VAL A 89 -17.50 4.22 2.59
C VAL A 89 -18.36 3.74 1.43
N GLU A 90 -18.97 2.56 1.57
CA GLU A 90 -19.93 2.07 0.58
C GLU A 90 -21.31 2.71 0.84
N PRO A 91 -21.96 3.29 -0.18
CA PRO A 91 -23.30 3.86 -0.03
C PRO A 91 -24.32 2.75 0.29
N ALA A 92 -25.37 3.11 1.05
CA ALA A 92 -26.35 2.13 1.48
C ALA A 92 -27.11 1.53 0.27
N PRO A 93 -27.47 0.22 0.30
CA PRO A 93 -28.34 -0.37 -0.71
C PRO A 93 -29.66 0.42 -0.77
N GLY A 94 -29.84 1.19 -1.85
CA GLY A 94 -30.98 2.08 -2.08
C GLY A 94 -30.63 3.54 -2.40
N GLU A 95 -29.46 4.06 -2.00
CA GLU A 95 -29.03 5.42 -2.39
C GLU A 95 -28.48 5.46 -3.81
N ALA A 96 -27.69 4.45 -4.20
CA ALA A 96 -27.20 4.30 -5.57
C ALA A 96 -28.34 4.13 -6.59
N VAL A 97 -29.42 3.43 -6.21
CA VAL A 97 -30.60 3.21 -7.05
C VAL A 97 -31.39 4.52 -7.22
N GLN A 98 -31.59 5.27 -6.13
CA GLN A 98 -32.28 6.58 -6.19
C GLN A 98 -31.49 7.67 -6.92
N ALA A 99 -30.15 7.65 -6.85
CA ALA A 99 -29.31 8.58 -7.60
C ALA A 99 -29.36 8.29 -9.12
N GLN A 100 -29.44 7.01 -9.50
CA GLN A 100 -29.52 6.58 -10.89
C GLN A 100 -30.92 6.79 -11.50
N GLU A 101 -31.98 6.77 -10.70
CA GLU A 101 -33.36 7.02 -11.14
C GLU A 101 -33.71 8.53 -11.22
N ARG A 102 -32.88 9.39 -10.63
CA ARG A 102 -33.02 10.86 -10.66
C ARG A 102 -32.14 11.55 -11.73
N ALA A 103 -31.35 10.79 -12.48
CA ALA A 103 -30.49 11.27 -13.57
C ALA A 103 -31.12 10.94 -14.93
#